data_AF-A0A8T5SVA9-F1
#
_entry.id   AF-A0A8T5SVA9-F1
#
_cell.length_a   1.000
_cell.length_b   1.000
_cell.length_c   1.000
_cell.angle_alpha   90.00
_cell.angle_beta   90.00
_cell.angle_gamma   90.00
#
_symmetry.space_group_name_H-M   'P 1'
#
loop_
_entity.id
_entity.type
_entity.pdbx_description
1 polymer ?
#
loop_
_entity_poly.entity_id
_entity_poly.type
_entity_poly.pdbx_seq_one_letter_code
_entity_poly.pdbx_strand_id
1 'polypeptide(L)'
;CGSKSLPELIGNDVVFGPSDMEVPQPKGEAVRVKAMTVEHVEKVTQAYADAAKRAVEAGFDVIELHGAHHYGLWQFFDPAFNKRPVNDPYTGSTIEGRCKAMVDAVRAVKSAVDIPIQVKVDSSSKTVRPEEVGELTKRLAEAGAYCVIFSGPKPAQNPKNAGEAYFLDDAMVIRSIAHDSGLLFGLVGGVRSPETVVKLLTGDGNSAAAFDVIQLSRPLISEPALLHRWTEEAKIGNPEPARCISCNGCFGAGDEGKVKCVQFEGE
;
A
#
# COMPACT_ATOMS: atom_id res chain seq x y z
N CYS A 1 -9.68 3.57 -10.85
CA CYS A 1 -9.41 5.01 -11.08
C CYS A 1 -7.92 5.28 -10.85
N GLY A 2 -7.40 6.37 -11.42
CA GLY A 2 -5.98 6.69 -11.40
C GLY A 2 -5.28 6.28 -12.69
N SER A 3 -4.18 6.96 -12.98
CA SER A 3 -3.49 6.93 -14.27
C SER A 3 -2.89 5.59 -14.71
N LYS A 4 -2.89 4.60 -13.83
CA LYS A 4 -2.44 3.23 -14.11
C LYS A 4 -3.59 2.25 -14.42
N SER A 5 -4.83 2.75 -14.56
CA SER A 5 -5.95 1.91 -14.98
C SER A 5 -5.79 1.55 -16.46
N LEU A 6 -6.10 0.31 -16.82
CA LEU A 6 -6.08 -0.16 -18.20
C LEU A 6 -7.37 0.32 -18.92
N PRO A 7 -7.27 1.17 -19.96
CA PRO A 7 -8.43 1.72 -20.68
C PRO A 7 -9.42 0.64 -21.15
N GLU A 8 -8.91 -0.49 -21.62
CA GLU A 8 -9.67 -1.62 -22.15
C GLU A 8 -10.56 -2.31 -21.08
N LEU A 9 -10.24 -2.15 -19.79
CA LEU A 9 -11.01 -2.73 -18.69
C LEU A 9 -12.06 -1.76 -18.10
N ILE A 10 -12.00 -0.47 -18.44
CA ILE A 10 -12.88 0.56 -17.86
C ILE A 10 -14.00 1.00 -18.80
N GLY A 11 -14.08 0.43 -20.01
CA GLY A 11 -15.21 0.54 -20.94
C GLY A 11 -15.47 1.92 -21.56
N ASN A 12 -14.68 2.95 -21.21
CA ASN A 12 -14.91 4.34 -21.61
C ASN A 12 -13.67 5.05 -22.20
N ASP A 13 -12.57 4.33 -22.45
CA ASP A 13 -11.27 4.80 -23.00
C ASP A 13 -10.59 5.99 -22.28
N VAL A 14 -11.26 6.63 -21.32
CA VAL A 14 -10.79 7.81 -20.60
C VAL A 14 -10.37 7.40 -19.21
N VAL A 15 -9.07 7.47 -18.97
CA VAL A 15 -8.49 7.29 -17.64
C VAL A 15 -8.52 8.62 -16.90
N PHE A 16 -8.98 8.61 -15.65
CA PHE A 16 -9.05 9.80 -14.80
C PHE A 16 -7.98 9.78 -13.72
N GLY A 17 -7.41 10.95 -13.42
CA GLY A 17 -6.42 11.17 -12.38
C GLY A 17 -6.52 12.60 -11.79
N PRO A 18 -5.62 12.99 -10.88
CA PRO A 18 -5.67 14.31 -10.24
C PRO A 18 -5.43 15.46 -11.21
N SER A 19 -4.71 15.24 -12.31
CA SER A 19 -4.35 16.26 -13.31
C SER A 19 -4.27 15.65 -14.71
N ASP A 20 -4.35 16.49 -15.74
CA ASP A 20 -4.14 16.07 -17.12
C ASP A 20 -2.67 15.68 -17.31
N MET A 21 -2.43 14.47 -17.82
CA MET A 21 -1.08 13.98 -18.08
C MET A 21 -1.07 12.82 -19.09
N GLU A 22 0.09 12.56 -19.68
CA GLU A 22 0.35 11.33 -20.43
C GLU A 22 1.18 10.39 -19.55
N VAL A 23 0.71 9.16 -19.38
CA VAL A 23 1.40 8.15 -18.58
C VAL A 23 1.98 7.09 -19.50
N PRO A 24 3.32 6.97 -19.58
CA PRO A 24 3.97 5.88 -20.30
C PRO A 24 3.55 4.54 -19.72
N GLN A 25 3.17 3.61 -20.59
CA GLN A 25 2.91 2.23 -20.20
C GLN A 25 4.17 1.38 -20.37
N PRO A 26 4.37 0.34 -19.53
CA PRO A 26 5.48 -0.60 -19.72
C PRO A 26 5.45 -1.28 -21.10
N LYS A 27 4.25 -1.46 -21.67
CA LYS A 27 4.01 -1.97 -23.02
C LYS A 27 2.87 -1.15 -23.64
N GLY A 28 3.02 -0.72 -24.89
CA GLY A 28 1.99 0.00 -25.64
C GLY A 28 2.11 1.53 -25.61
N GLU A 29 1.06 2.20 -26.08
CA GLU A 29 1.00 3.65 -26.16
C GLU A 29 0.81 4.31 -24.78
N ALA A 30 1.24 5.57 -24.67
CA ALA A 30 0.98 6.34 -23.48
C ALA A 30 -0.53 6.51 -23.29
N VAL A 31 -0.98 6.31 -22.06
CA VAL A 31 -2.39 6.51 -21.72
C VAL A 31 -2.61 7.97 -21.37
N ARG A 32 -3.58 8.59 -22.07
CA ARG A 32 -4.00 9.96 -21.78
C ARG A 32 -4.91 9.97 -20.55
N VAL A 33 -4.48 10.69 -19.53
CA VAL A 33 -5.21 10.88 -18.28
C VAL A 33 -5.91 12.24 -18.32
N LYS A 34 -7.20 12.26 -17.99
CA LYS A 34 -7.96 13.49 -17.78
C LYS A 34 -8.04 13.84 -16.30
N ALA A 35 -7.91 15.13 -15.98
CA ALA A 35 -8.11 15.65 -14.64
C ALA A 35 -9.53 15.36 -14.15
N MET A 36 -9.65 14.85 -12.93
CA MET A 36 -10.92 14.71 -12.23
C MET A 36 -11.48 16.09 -11.87
N THR A 37 -12.80 16.29 -12.05
CA THR A 37 -13.51 17.37 -11.37
C THR A 37 -13.70 17.01 -9.90
N VAL A 38 -14.10 17.98 -9.06
CA VAL A 38 -14.47 17.68 -7.66
C VAL A 38 -15.56 16.62 -7.60
N GLU A 39 -16.57 16.71 -8.45
CA GLU A 39 -17.65 15.71 -8.56
C GLU A 39 -17.13 14.32 -8.96
N HIS A 40 -16.10 14.22 -9.81
CA HIS A 40 -15.46 12.94 -10.12
C HIS A 40 -14.77 12.35 -8.88
N VAL A 41 -14.09 13.18 -8.09
CA VAL A 41 -13.46 12.73 -6.84
C VAL A 41 -14.52 12.23 -5.86
N GLU A 42 -15.61 12.96 -5.68
CA GLU A 42 -16.74 12.56 -4.82
C GLU A 42 -17.39 11.24 -5.26
N LYS A 43 -17.59 11.05 -6.57
CA LYS A 43 -18.08 9.78 -7.13
C LYS A 43 -17.13 8.62 -6.84
N VAL A 44 -15.82 8.83 -6.96
CA VAL A 44 -14.81 7.81 -6.63
C VAL A 44 -14.82 7.51 -5.13
N THR A 45 -14.93 8.53 -4.28
CA THR A 45 -15.07 8.38 -2.83
C THR A 45 -16.30 7.53 -2.48
N GLN A 46 -17.45 7.80 -3.10
CA GLN A 46 -18.64 6.97 -2.90
C GLN A 46 -18.44 5.54 -3.42
N ALA A 47 -17.73 5.37 -4.54
CA ALA A 47 -17.44 4.04 -5.07
C ALA A 47 -16.57 3.19 -4.11
N TYR A 48 -15.65 3.80 -3.35
CA TYR A 48 -14.92 3.10 -2.27
C TYR A 48 -15.88 2.62 -1.17
N ALA A 49 -16.81 3.46 -0.72
CA ALA A 49 -17.81 3.09 0.28
C ALA A 49 -18.71 1.95 -0.21
N ASP A 50 -19.18 2.02 -1.45
CA ASP A 50 -20.03 0.97 -2.03
C ASP A 50 -19.26 -0.34 -2.25
N ALA A 51 -17.97 -0.26 -2.59
CA ALA A 51 -17.11 -1.43 -2.69
C ALA A 51 -16.88 -2.10 -1.32
N ALA A 52 -16.70 -1.30 -0.27
CA ALA A 52 -16.58 -1.83 1.08
C ALA A 52 -17.85 -2.56 1.54
N LYS A 53 -19.04 -2.02 1.24
CA LYS A 53 -20.31 -2.72 1.54
C LYS A 53 -20.38 -4.09 0.86
N ARG A 54 -20.03 -4.15 -0.44
CA ARG A 54 -19.98 -5.42 -1.18
C ARG A 54 -18.96 -6.40 -0.59
N ALA A 55 -17.82 -5.91 -0.12
CA ALA A 55 -16.82 -6.76 0.54
C ALA A 55 -17.36 -7.32 1.88
N VAL A 56 -18.05 -6.50 2.68
CA VAL A 56 -18.69 -6.98 3.91
C VAL A 56 -19.79 -8.01 3.61
N GLU A 57 -20.63 -7.76 2.60
CA GLU A 57 -21.64 -8.71 2.14
C GLU A 57 -21.04 -10.04 1.67
N ALA A 58 -19.82 -10.01 1.11
CA ALA A 58 -19.07 -11.19 0.71
C ALA A 58 -18.33 -11.89 1.87
N GLY A 59 -18.42 -11.38 3.10
CA GLY A 59 -17.84 -12.00 4.30
C GLY A 59 -16.39 -11.62 4.60
N PHE A 60 -15.89 -10.49 4.08
CA PHE A 60 -14.56 -9.99 4.46
C PHE A 60 -14.58 -9.33 5.84
N ASP A 61 -13.58 -9.65 6.68
CA ASP A 61 -13.47 -9.11 8.05
C ASP A 61 -12.72 -7.77 8.13
N VAL A 62 -11.97 -7.40 7.10
CA VAL A 62 -11.14 -6.17 7.07
C VAL A 62 -11.18 -5.57 5.66
N ILE A 63 -11.25 -4.23 5.59
CA ILE A 63 -11.09 -3.48 4.34
C ILE A 63 -9.69 -2.88 4.26
N GLU A 64 -8.96 -3.15 3.17
CA GLU A 64 -7.74 -2.39 2.83
C GLU A 64 -8.04 -1.35 1.74
N LEU A 65 -7.82 -0.07 2.06
CA LEU A 65 -7.78 1.02 1.09
C LEU A 65 -6.37 1.11 0.49
N HIS A 66 -6.29 0.94 -0.83
CA HIS A 66 -5.02 1.01 -1.54
C HIS A 66 -4.65 2.45 -1.91
N GLY A 67 -3.74 3.03 -1.15
CA GLY A 67 -3.18 4.36 -1.36
C GLY A 67 -1.68 4.32 -1.64
N ALA A 68 -1.18 3.32 -2.37
CA ALA A 68 0.24 3.08 -2.60
C ALA A 68 0.57 2.86 -4.09
N HIS A 69 1.86 2.66 -4.37
CA HIS A 69 2.45 2.25 -5.65
C HIS A 69 2.08 3.15 -6.84
N HIS A 70 1.89 4.43 -6.58
CA HIS A 70 1.42 5.41 -7.58
C HIS A 70 0.02 5.12 -8.15
N TYR A 71 -0.87 4.42 -7.44
CA TYR A 71 -2.26 4.22 -7.86
C TYR A 71 -3.18 5.28 -7.26
N GLY A 72 -4.34 5.49 -7.91
CA GLY A 72 -5.52 6.18 -7.38
C GLY A 72 -5.26 7.26 -6.34
N LEU A 73 -5.45 6.93 -5.05
CA LEU A 73 -5.34 7.86 -3.93
C LEU A 73 -3.92 8.39 -3.70
N TRP A 74 -2.88 7.59 -3.94
CA TRP A 74 -1.49 8.06 -3.85
C TRP A 74 -1.21 9.18 -4.86
N GLN A 75 -1.84 9.13 -6.04
CA GLN A 75 -1.64 10.16 -7.06
C GLN A 75 -2.15 11.53 -6.62
N PHE A 76 -3.21 11.59 -5.81
CA PHE A 76 -3.64 12.84 -5.18
C PHE A 76 -2.64 13.33 -4.12
N PHE A 77 -2.02 12.40 -3.39
CA PHE A 77 -1.08 12.73 -2.34
C PHE A 77 0.32 13.14 -2.85
N ASP A 78 0.75 12.61 -3.98
CA ASP A 78 2.10 12.84 -4.50
C ASP A 78 2.13 14.01 -5.51
N PRO A 79 2.91 15.09 -5.23
CA PRO A 79 3.04 16.23 -6.13
C PRO A 79 3.59 15.89 -7.52
N ALA A 80 4.18 14.71 -7.73
CA ALA A 80 4.56 14.25 -9.06
C ALA A 80 3.35 14.13 -10.00
N PHE A 81 2.19 13.73 -9.46
CA PHE A 81 0.97 13.52 -10.24
C PHE A 81 -0.04 14.65 -10.04
N ASN A 82 -0.13 15.23 -8.84
CA ASN A 82 -1.12 16.24 -8.51
C ASN A 82 -0.61 17.67 -8.79
N LYS A 83 -1.10 18.28 -9.88
CA LYS A 83 -0.81 19.66 -10.31
C LYS A 83 -2.03 20.59 -10.18
N ARG A 84 -3.02 20.20 -9.37
CA ARG A 84 -4.24 20.98 -9.16
C ARG A 84 -3.91 22.34 -8.52
N PRO A 85 -4.60 23.43 -8.93
CA PRO A 85 -4.29 24.78 -8.48
C PRO A 85 -4.57 24.97 -6.98
N VAL A 86 -4.00 26.01 -6.37
CA VAL A 86 -4.06 26.25 -4.92
C VAL A 86 -5.49 26.45 -4.39
N ASN A 87 -6.40 26.96 -5.22
CA ASN A 87 -7.81 27.14 -4.86
C ASN A 87 -8.65 25.86 -4.96
N ASP A 88 -8.08 24.76 -5.46
CA ASP A 88 -8.75 23.47 -5.50
C ASP A 88 -8.65 22.76 -4.13
N PRO A 89 -9.76 22.21 -3.59
CA PRO A 89 -9.74 21.55 -2.28
C PRO A 89 -8.82 20.32 -2.24
N TYR A 90 -8.57 19.67 -3.38
CA TYR A 90 -7.66 18.53 -3.51
C TYR A 90 -6.29 18.96 -4.07
N THR A 91 -5.90 20.22 -3.87
CA THR A 91 -4.65 20.79 -4.41
C THR A 91 -3.41 19.96 -4.09
N GLY A 92 -2.51 19.85 -5.08
CA GLY A 92 -1.18 19.24 -4.90
C GLY A 92 -0.17 20.15 -4.19
N SER A 93 -0.53 21.39 -3.84
CA SER A 93 0.40 22.39 -3.31
C SER A 93 0.49 22.43 -1.79
N THR A 94 -0.51 21.92 -1.07
CA THR A 94 -0.53 21.89 0.40
C THR A 94 -0.57 20.45 0.91
N ILE A 95 -0.09 20.20 2.13
CA ILE A 95 -0.21 18.87 2.74
C ILE A 95 -1.68 18.46 2.92
N GLU A 96 -2.53 19.40 3.33
CA GLU A 96 -3.96 19.15 3.52
C GLU A 96 -4.68 18.75 2.23
N GLY A 97 -4.49 19.50 1.15
CA GLY A 97 -5.12 19.20 -0.15
C GLY A 97 -4.69 17.85 -0.71
N ARG A 98 -3.41 17.51 -0.52
CA ARG A 98 -2.85 16.21 -0.91
C ARG A 98 -3.43 15.05 -0.11
N CYS A 99 -3.61 15.22 1.19
CA CYS A 99 -4.20 14.18 2.05
C CYS A 99 -5.70 13.99 1.80
N LYS A 100 -6.40 15.04 1.35
CA LYS A 100 -7.85 15.13 1.37
C LYS A 100 -8.56 13.96 0.69
N ALA A 101 -8.13 13.57 -0.52
CA ALA A 101 -8.79 12.48 -1.26
C ALA A 101 -8.73 11.13 -0.51
N MET A 102 -7.59 10.82 0.12
CA MET A 102 -7.43 9.58 0.88
C MET A 102 -8.23 9.62 2.19
N VAL A 103 -8.21 10.77 2.87
CA VAL A 103 -8.99 11.01 4.09
C VAL A 103 -10.50 10.90 3.83
N ASP A 104 -10.98 11.50 2.75
CA ASP A 104 -12.40 11.45 2.38
C ASP A 104 -12.83 10.01 2.04
N ALA A 105 -11.96 9.24 1.37
CA ALA A 105 -12.20 7.81 1.12
C ALA A 105 -12.29 6.99 2.42
N VAL A 106 -11.39 7.20 3.38
CA VAL A 106 -11.44 6.53 4.70
C VAL A 106 -12.74 6.87 5.42
N ARG A 107 -13.12 8.14 5.49
CA ARG A 107 -14.36 8.59 6.15
C ARG A 107 -15.61 7.99 5.50
N ALA A 108 -15.65 7.95 4.18
CA ALA A 108 -16.76 7.38 3.43
C ALA A 108 -16.92 5.88 3.70
N VAL A 109 -15.81 5.12 3.68
CA VAL A 109 -15.82 3.70 4.03
C VAL A 109 -16.20 3.49 5.50
N LYS A 110 -15.62 4.27 6.43
CA LYS A 110 -15.93 4.17 7.86
C LYS A 110 -17.39 4.46 8.18
N SER A 111 -18.03 5.33 7.41
CA SER A 111 -19.46 5.62 7.53
C SER A 111 -20.35 4.53 6.91
N ALA A 112 -19.80 3.70 6.03
CA ALA A 112 -20.53 2.71 5.25
C ALA A 112 -20.52 1.30 5.87
N VAL A 113 -19.50 0.96 6.65
CA VAL A 113 -19.29 -0.38 7.22
C VAL A 113 -18.74 -0.32 8.65
N ASP A 114 -19.05 -1.33 9.47
CA ASP A 114 -18.59 -1.46 10.86
C ASP A 114 -17.56 -2.58 11.04
N ILE A 115 -16.50 -2.53 10.22
CA ILE A 115 -15.34 -3.43 10.34
C ILE A 115 -14.03 -2.62 10.29
N PRO A 116 -12.89 -3.16 10.75
CA PRO A 116 -11.60 -2.47 10.69
C PRO A 116 -11.21 -2.07 9.26
N ILE A 117 -10.64 -0.86 9.14
CA ILE A 117 -10.14 -0.31 7.89
C ILE A 117 -8.64 -0.12 8.01
N GLN A 118 -7.87 -0.77 7.15
CA GLN A 118 -6.46 -0.51 7.00
C GLN A 118 -6.18 0.29 5.72
N VAL A 119 -5.11 1.09 5.73
CA VAL A 119 -4.70 1.87 4.56
C VAL A 119 -3.27 1.51 4.20
N LYS A 120 -3.04 1.10 2.96
CA LYS A 120 -1.69 0.87 2.45
C LYS A 120 -1.17 2.14 1.78
N VAL A 121 -0.01 2.63 2.21
CA VAL A 121 0.62 3.85 1.68
C VAL A 121 2.08 3.60 1.30
N ASP A 122 2.62 4.36 0.37
CA ASP A 122 4.07 4.34 0.14
C ASP A 122 4.78 5.09 1.29
N SER A 123 5.91 4.56 1.77
CA SER A 123 6.71 5.22 2.84
C SER A 123 7.38 6.51 2.35
N SER A 124 7.65 6.60 1.06
CA SER A 124 8.23 7.76 0.40
C SER A 124 8.09 7.65 -1.12
N SER A 125 8.36 8.75 -1.82
CA SER A 125 8.56 8.75 -3.27
C SER A 125 9.72 9.66 -3.68
N LYS A 126 9.88 9.97 -4.97
CA LYS A 126 10.87 10.98 -5.40
C LYS A 126 10.52 12.40 -4.94
N THR A 127 9.25 12.64 -4.64
CA THR A 127 8.63 13.96 -4.45
C THR A 127 7.88 14.06 -3.12
N VAL A 128 7.83 12.97 -2.37
CA VAL A 128 7.18 12.86 -1.05
C VAL A 128 8.21 12.32 -0.08
N ARG A 129 8.46 13.05 1.00
CA ARG A 129 9.33 12.61 2.09
C ARG A 129 8.55 11.84 3.16
N PRO A 130 9.21 10.96 3.94
CA PRO A 130 8.56 10.21 5.03
C PRO A 130 7.83 11.10 6.04
N GLU A 131 8.31 12.32 6.32
CA GLU A 131 7.63 13.21 7.26
C GLU A 131 6.24 13.63 6.77
N GLU A 132 6.08 13.82 5.46
CA GLU A 132 4.79 14.14 4.86
C GLU A 132 3.84 12.93 4.96
N VAL A 133 4.37 11.71 4.85
CA VAL A 133 3.60 10.48 5.09
C VAL A 133 3.23 10.34 6.56
N GLY A 134 4.06 10.83 7.49
CA GLY A 134 3.71 11.01 8.91
C GLY A 134 2.47 11.88 9.12
N GLU A 135 2.43 13.03 8.46
CA GLU A 135 1.26 13.94 8.49
C GLU A 135 0.01 13.31 7.85
N LEU A 136 0.17 12.57 6.76
CA LEU A 136 -0.91 11.77 6.19
C LEU A 136 -1.42 10.73 7.19
N THR A 137 -0.51 10.01 7.84
CA THR A 137 -0.83 8.93 8.79
C THR A 137 -1.66 9.43 9.97
N LYS A 138 -1.32 10.59 10.56
CA LYS A 138 -2.15 11.23 11.59
C LYS A 138 -3.56 11.53 11.11
N ARG A 139 -3.69 12.10 9.91
CA ARG A 139 -4.99 12.43 9.33
C ARG A 139 -5.81 11.18 8.99
N LEU A 140 -5.17 10.08 8.63
CA LEU A 140 -5.84 8.78 8.44
C LEU A 140 -6.37 8.22 9.77
N ALA A 141 -5.63 8.39 10.87
CA ALA A 141 -6.10 8.05 12.22
C ALA A 141 -7.36 8.84 12.58
N GLU A 142 -7.31 10.16 12.41
CA GLU A 142 -8.46 11.06 12.64
C GLU A 142 -9.66 10.75 11.73
N ALA A 143 -9.40 10.19 10.54
CA ALA A 143 -10.44 9.76 9.60
C ALA A 143 -11.10 8.43 9.99
N GLY A 144 -10.53 7.68 10.94
CA GLY A 144 -11.05 6.41 11.43
C GLY A 144 -10.36 5.17 10.85
N ALA A 145 -9.15 5.30 10.30
CA ALA A 145 -8.32 4.13 10.00
C ALA A 145 -7.93 3.39 11.29
N TYR A 146 -7.82 2.08 11.22
CA TYR A 146 -7.40 1.19 12.29
C TYR A 146 -5.91 0.81 12.19
N CYS A 147 -5.41 0.66 10.96
CA CYS A 147 -4.03 0.29 10.69
C CYS A 147 -3.50 1.01 9.45
N VAL A 148 -2.21 1.36 9.43
CA VAL A 148 -1.53 1.85 8.22
C VAL A 148 -0.37 0.92 7.90
N ILE A 149 -0.33 0.43 6.66
CA ILE A 149 0.72 -0.46 6.16
C ILE A 149 1.65 0.31 5.23
N PHE A 150 2.93 0.37 5.59
CA PHE A 150 3.95 1.05 4.80
C PHE A 150 4.54 0.16 3.71
N SER A 151 4.57 0.69 2.51
CA SER A 151 5.00 0.01 1.28
C SER A 151 5.78 0.95 0.36
N GLY A 152 5.93 0.61 -0.92
CA GLY A 152 6.63 1.46 -1.86
C GLY A 152 6.92 0.79 -3.21
N PRO A 153 7.14 1.59 -4.28
CA PRO A 153 7.32 1.06 -5.62
C PRO A 153 8.78 0.67 -5.93
N LYS A 154 9.79 1.27 -5.29
CA LYS A 154 11.19 1.21 -5.75
C LYS A 154 11.93 -0.09 -5.37
N PRO A 155 11.97 -0.53 -4.11
CA PRO A 155 12.72 -1.74 -3.77
C PRO A 155 12.05 -3.02 -4.30
N ALA A 156 10.74 -2.97 -4.57
CA ALA A 156 9.99 -4.07 -5.16
C ALA A 156 10.43 -4.43 -6.59
N GLN A 157 11.11 -3.52 -7.30
CA GLN A 157 11.60 -3.75 -8.67
C GLN A 157 12.90 -4.56 -8.72
N ASN A 158 13.72 -4.51 -7.66
CA ASN A 158 14.89 -5.38 -7.51
C ASN A 158 15.07 -5.85 -6.05
N PRO A 159 14.13 -6.66 -5.55
CA PRO A 159 14.08 -6.98 -4.13
C PRO A 159 15.15 -7.98 -3.71
N LYS A 160 15.79 -8.67 -4.67
CA LYS A 160 16.94 -9.55 -4.39
C LYS A 160 18.11 -8.75 -3.81
N ASN A 161 18.35 -7.54 -4.32
CA ASN A 161 19.47 -6.70 -3.90
C ASN A 161 19.11 -5.75 -2.74
N ALA A 162 17.82 -5.60 -2.42
CA ALA A 162 17.35 -4.69 -1.38
C ALA A 162 17.43 -5.27 0.05
N GLY A 163 17.62 -6.58 0.19
CA GLY A 163 17.57 -7.25 1.50
C GLY A 163 16.13 -7.44 2.01
N GLU A 164 15.98 -7.56 3.33
CA GLU A 164 14.68 -7.60 4.02
C GLU A 164 14.38 -6.26 4.68
N ALA A 165 13.10 -6.02 4.99
CA ALA A 165 12.62 -4.80 5.63
C ALA A 165 13.04 -3.51 4.92
N TYR A 166 13.12 -3.50 3.59
CA TYR A 166 13.66 -2.37 2.81
C TYR A 166 12.83 -1.07 2.83
N PHE A 167 11.75 -1.01 3.61
CA PHE A 167 10.98 0.20 3.90
C PHE A 167 11.13 0.67 5.35
N LEU A 168 11.96 -0.01 6.16
CA LEU A 168 12.07 0.20 7.60
C LEU A 168 12.49 1.62 7.94
N ASP A 169 13.55 2.13 7.32
CA ASP A 169 14.11 3.44 7.65
C ASP A 169 13.06 4.56 7.49
N ASP A 170 12.39 4.62 6.34
CA ASP A 170 11.32 5.59 6.10
C ASP A 170 10.13 5.35 7.04
N ALA A 171 9.75 4.09 7.27
CA ALA A 171 8.65 3.74 8.17
C ALA A 171 8.93 4.12 9.63
N MET A 172 10.18 4.07 10.08
CA MET A 172 10.58 4.53 11.42
C MET A 172 10.43 6.04 11.57
N VAL A 173 10.77 6.81 10.53
CA VAL A 173 10.54 8.27 10.53
C VAL A 173 9.05 8.56 10.63
N ILE A 174 8.22 7.90 9.81
CA ILE A 174 6.76 8.05 9.84
C ILE A 174 6.20 7.71 11.23
N ARG A 175 6.61 6.56 11.78
CA ARG A 175 6.18 6.12 13.11
C ARG A 175 6.57 7.13 14.17
N SER A 176 7.78 7.69 14.14
CA SER A 176 8.22 8.70 15.13
C SER A 176 7.29 9.92 15.18
N ILE A 177 6.67 10.26 14.04
CA ILE A 177 5.75 11.38 13.91
C ILE A 177 4.34 11.00 14.38
N ALA A 178 3.86 9.80 14.06
CA ALA A 178 2.47 9.39 14.28
C ALA A 178 2.24 8.37 15.41
N HIS A 179 3.27 8.01 16.19
CA HIS A 179 3.21 6.93 17.19
C HIS A 179 2.11 7.09 18.26
N ASP A 180 1.64 8.31 18.50
CA ASP A 180 0.59 8.65 19.46
C ASP A 180 -0.82 8.68 18.84
N SER A 181 -0.95 8.35 17.55
CA SER A 181 -2.22 8.39 16.82
C SER A 181 -3.21 7.26 17.19
N GLY A 182 -2.78 6.25 17.95
CA GLY A 182 -3.59 5.08 18.28
C GLY A 182 -3.78 4.08 17.13
N LEU A 183 -3.12 4.29 15.99
CA LEU A 183 -3.09 3.33 14.88
C LEU A 183 -2.19 2.14 15.18
N LEU A 184 -2.52 0.99 14.58
CA LEU A 184 -1.54 -0.06 14.36
C LEU A 184 -0.65 0.28 13.16
N PHE A 185 0.65 0.07 13.30
CA PHE A 185 1.65 0.29 12.26
C PHE A 185 2.09 -1.05 11.67
N GLY A 186 1.87 -1.21 10.36
CA GLY A 186 2.34 -2.37 9.64
C GLY A 186 3.43 -2.09 8.63
N LEU A 187 4.24 -3.10 8.37
CA LEU A 187 5.37 -3.03 7.44
C LEU A 187 5.35 -4.23 6.49
N VAL A 188 5.46 -3.97 5.20
CA VAL A 188 5.92 -4.95 4.21
C VAL A 188 7.35 -4.60 3.81
N GLY A 189 8.10 -5.52 3.21
CA GLY A 189 9.44 -5.17 2.75
C GLY A 189 10.33 -6.34 2.40
N GLY A 190 9.81 -7.38 1.73
CA GLY A 190 10.63 -8.56 1.41
C GLY A 190 11.06 -9.39 2.60
N VAL A 191 10.37 -9.21 3.74
CA VAL A 191 10.50 -10.05 4.93
C VAL A 191 10.21 -11.50 4.57
N ARG A 192 11.09 -12.38 5.01
CA ARG A 192 11.18 -13.82 4.73
C ARG A 192 11.96 -14.59 5.81
N SER A 193 12.55 -13.95 6.82
CA SER A 193 13.17 -14.64 7.96
C SER A 193 12.40 -14.41 9.27
N PRO A 194 12.25 -15.46 10.11
CA PRO A 194 11.70 -15.35 11.46
C PRO A 194 12.42 -14.30 12.32
N GLU A 195 13.76 -14.25 12.24
CA GLU A 195 14.58 -13.26 12.92
C GLU A 195 14.17 -11.82 12.56
N THR A 196 14.01 -11.51 11.27
CA THR A 196 13.54 -10.19 10.84
C THR A 196 12.13 -9.89 11.36
N VAL A 197 11.21 -10.87 11.32
CA VAL A 197 9.85 -10.69 11.87
C VAL A 197 9.91 -10.32 13.36
N VAL A 198 10.67 -11.08 14.15
CA VAL A 198 10.83 -10.82 15.60
C VAL A 198 11.42 -9.43 15.83
N LYS A 199 12.53 -9.09 15.16
CA LYS A 199 13.17 -7.76 15.31
C LYS A 199 12.20 -6.62 15.02
N LEU A 200 11.41 -6.73 13.96
CA LEU A 200 10.44 -5.69 13.59
C LEU A 200 9.27 -5.59 14.58
N LEU A 201 8.79 -6.72 15.10
CA LEU A 201 7.70 -6.75 16.08
C LEU A 201 8.14 -6.31 17.48
N THR A 202 9.39 -6.57 17.87
CA THR A 202 9.91 -6.19 19.19
C THR A 202 10.66 -4.86 19.18
N GLY A 203 10.98 -4.33 18.00
CA GLY A 203 11.76 -3.10 17.81
C GLY A 203 13.26 -3.23 18.14
N ASP A 204 13.81 -4.46 18.09
CA ASP A 204 15.23 -4.79 18.38
C ASP A 204 15.83 -4.03 19.58
N GLY A 205 15.17 -4.15 20.75
CA GLY A 205 15.60 -3.49 21.99
C GLY A 205 15.12 -2.04 22.15
N ASN A 206 14.49 -1.45 21.13
CA ASN A 206 13.75 -0.21 21.19
C ASN A 206 12.27 -0.47 20.88
N SER A 207 11.47 -0.79 21.90
CA SER A 207 10.04 -1.08 21.71
C SER A 207 9.24 0.09 21.12
N ALA A 208 9.74 1.34 21.20
CA ALA A 208 9.13 2.48 20.52
C ALA A 208 9.31 2.45 18.98
N ALA A 209 10.17 1.57 18.46
CA ALA A 209 10.35 1.28 17.03
C ALA A 209 9.62 0.00 16.58
N ALA A 210 8.88 -0.67 17.49
CA ALA A 210 8.13 -1.87 17.17
C ALA A 210 6.96 -1.58 16.20
N PHE A 211 6.80 -2.46 15.23
CA PHE A 211 5.63 -2.54 14.36
C PHE A 211 4.63 -3.55 14.92
N ASP A 212 3.35 -3.33 14.65
CA ASP A 212 2.27 -4.18 15.15
C ASP A 212 1.95 -5.32 14.16
N VAL A 213 2.19 -5.09 12.86
CA VAL A 213 1.83 -6.03 11.79
C VAL A 213 2.96 -6.17 10.78
N ILE A 214 3.45 -7.39 10.54
CA ILE A 214 4.40 -7.66 9.45
C ILE A 214 3.68 -8.39 8.32
N GLN A 215 3.57 -7.72 7.17
CA GLN A 215 2.88 -8.29 6.03
C GLN A 215 3.83 -9.08 5.13
N LEU A 216 3.44 -10.32 4.83
CA LEU A 216 4.13 -11.21 3.91
C LEU A 216 3.32 -11.34 2.61
N SER A 217 4.02 -11.57 1.49
CA SER A 217 3.39 -11.84 0.19
C SER A 217 4.14 -12.95 -0.53
N ARG A 218 5.29 -12.64 -1.15
CA ARG A 218 6.10 -13.61 -1.91
C ARG A 218 6.47 -14.89 -1.13
N PRO A 219 6.83 -14.84 0.17
CA PRO A 219 7.05 -16.05 0.96
C PRO A 219 5.82 -16.98 1.04
N LEU A 220 4.62 -16.41 1.12
CA LEU A 220 3.37 -17.18 1.18
C LEU A 220 3.01 -17.80 -0.17
N ILE A 221 3.49 -17.23 -1.28
CA ILE A 221 3.37 -17.86 -2.61
C ILE A 221 4.28 -19.08 -2.72
N SER A 222 5.51 -19.02 -2.18
CA SER A 222 6.41 -20.19 -2.19
C SER A 222 6.02 -21.24 -1.15
N GLU A 223 5.45 -20.82 -0.02
CA GLU A 223 5.09 -21.69 1.09
C GLU A 223 3.76 -21.23 1.71
N PRO A 224 2.61 -21.76 1.25
CA PRO A 224 1.31 -21.36 1.80
C PRO A 224 1.15 -21.65 3.30
N ALA A 225 1.82 -22.68 3.82
CA ALA A 225 1.82 -23.06 5.23
C ALA A 225 2.98 -22.45 6.05
N LEU A 226 3.66 -21.41 5.54
CA LEU A 226 4.87 -20.84 6.15
C LEU A 226 4.70 -20.46 7.62
N LEU A 227 3.60 -19.80 7.98
CA LEU A 227 3.36 -19.36 9.36
C LEU A 227 3.22 -20.54 10.32
N HIS A 228 2.56 -21.62 9.87
CA HIS A 228 2.48 -22.86 10.65
C HIS A 228 3.87 -23.48 10.81
N ARG A 229 4.65 -23.59 9.72
CA ARG A 229 6.02 -24.12 9.76
C ARG A 229 6.89 -23.34 10.76
N TRP A 230 6.93 -22.01 10.65
CA TRP A 230 7.69 -21.17 11.58
C TRP A 230 7.23 -21.32 13.02
N THR A 231 5.92 -21.47 13.26
CA THR A 231 5.39 -21.70 14.60
C THR A 231 5.89 -23.03 15.19
N GLU A 232 5.91 -24.10 14.39
CA GLU A 232 6.42 -25.40 14.86
C GLU A 232 7.94 -25.40 15.04
N GLU A 233 8.69 -24.80 14.11
CA GLU A 233 10.15 -24.71 14.21
C GLU A 233 10.61 -23.82 15.38
N ALA A 234 9.86 -22.77 15.71
CA ALA A 234 10.14 -21.92 16.87
C ALA A 234 10.04 -22.69 18.19
N LYS A 235 9.13 -23.68 18.31
CA LYS A 235 8.99 -24.51 19.53
C LYS A 235 10.23 -25.35 19.82
N ILE A 236 10.98 -25.73 18.78
CA ILE A 236 12.23 -26.50 18.89
C ILE A 236 13.49 -25.61 18.77
N GLY A 237 13.30 -24.29 18.68
CA GLY A 237 14.39 -23.31 18.65
C GLY A 237 15.19 -23.26 17.34
N ASN A 238 14.64 -23.75 16.22
CA ASN A 238 15.34 -23.73 14.93
C ASN A 238 14.45 -23.23 13.76
N PRO A 239 13.92 -21.99 13.83
CA PRO A 239 13.09 -21.43 12.77
C PRO A 239 13.94 -21.01 11.56
N GLU A 240 13.69 -21.62 10.41
CA GLU A 240 14.45 -21.38 9.17
C GLU A 240 13.75 -20.34 8.27
N PRO A 241 14.49 -19.52 7.52
CA PRO A 241 13.91 -18.60 6.54
C PRO A 241 12.97 -19.28 5.53
N ALA A 242 12.10 -18.48 4.92
CA ALA A 242 11.27 -18.93 3.81
C ALA A 242 12.13 -19.24 2.58
N ARG A 243 11.69 -20.21 1.76
CA ARG A 243 12.24 -20.60 0.46
C ARG A 243 12.28 -19.46 -0.56
N CYS A 244 11.44 -18.43 -0.39
CA CYS A 244 11.41 -17.30 -1.31
C CYS A 244 12.77 -16.58 -1.41
N ILE A 245 13.36 -16.60 -2.60
CA ILE A 245 14.63 -15.93 -2.91
C ILE A 245 14.49 -14.51 -3.48
N SER A 246 13.29 -13.91 -3.42
CA SER A 246 13.02 -12.57 -3.97
C SER A 246 13.35 -12.40 -5.46
N CYS A 247 13.17 -13.44 -6.29
CA CYS A 247 13.49 -13.40 -7.72
C CYS A 247 12.50 -12.60 -8.60
N ASN A 248 11.35 -12.22 -8.05
CA ASN A 248 10.22 -11.60 -8.78
C ASN A 248 9.58 -12.42 -9.90
N GLY A 249 9.96 -13.69 -10.09
CA GLY A 249 9.33 -14.52 -11.12
C GLY A 249 7.83 -14.76 -10.91
N CYS A 250 7.35 -14.69 -9.66
CA CYS A 250 5.92 -14.71 -9.35
C CYS A 250 5.16 -13.46 -9.87
N PHE A 251 5.84 -12.31 -9.93
CA PHE A 251 5.26 -11.07 -10.48
C PHE A 251 5.13 -11.19 -12.00
N GLY A 252 6.17 -11.69 -12.69
CA GLY A 252 6.11 -11.93 -14.13
C GLY A 252 5.03 -12.93 -14.55
N ALA A 253 4.80 -13.99 -13.76
CA ALA A 253 3.66 -14.90 -13.99
C ALA A 253 2.30 -14.17 -13.83
N GLY A 254 2.23 -13.19 -12.94
CA GLY A 254 1.06 -12.34 -12.71
C GLY A 254 0.62 -11.60 -13.97
N ASP A 255 1.57 -11.09 -14.75
CA ASP A 255 1.30 -10.42 -16.02
C ASP A 255 0.68 -11.37 -17.07
N GLU A 256 0.83 -12.69 -16.90
CA GLU A 256 0.24 -13.74 -17.73
C GLU A 256 -1.06 -14.30 -17.14
N GLY A 257 -1.61 -13.67 -16.10
CA GLY A 257 -2.84 -14.09 -15.42
C GLY A 257 -2.68 -15.31 -14.50
N LYS A 258 -1.45 -15.61 -14.06
CA LYS A 258 -1.14 -16.72 -13.15
C LYS A 258 -0.45 -16.21 -11.89
N VAL A 259 -0.65 -16.86 -10.75
CA VAL A 259 0.18 -16.61 -9.57
C VAL A 259 0.86 -17.92 -9.20
N LYS A 260 2.18 -17.99 -9.41
CA LYS A 260 2.98 -19.18 -9.06
C LYS A 260 4.38 -18.82 -8.59
N CYS A 261 4.98 -19.68 -7.78
CA CYS A 261 6.40 -19.61 -7.52
C CYS A 261 7.16 -20.30 -8.68
N VAL A 262 7.87 -19.53 -9.51
CA VAL A 262 8.54 -20.08 -10.70
C VAL A 262 9.90 -20.73 -10.41
N GLN A 263 10.41 -20.59 -9.19
CA GLN A 263 11.75 -21.10 -8.83
C GLN A 263 11.74 -22.56 -8.38
N PHE A 264 10.57 -23.11 -8.07
CA PHE A 264 10.45 -24.41 -7.42
C PHE A 264 9.42 -25.32 -8.13
N GLU A 265 9.20 -25.12 -9.44
CA GLU A 265 8.43 -26.06 -10.24
C GLU A 265 9.28 -27.31 -10.52
N GLY A 266 8.90 -28.46 -9.97
CA GLY A 266 9.55 -29.76 -10.21
C GLY A 266 9.95 -30.56 -8.96
N GLU A 267 9.66 -30.07 -7.75
CA GLU A 267 9.72 -30.84 -6.49
C GLU A 267 8.38 -31.54 -6.18
#